data_AF-A0A3E4TRW0-F1
#
_entry.id   AF-A0A3E4TRW0-F1
#
_cell.length_a   1.000
_cell.length_b   1.000
_cell.length_c   1.000
_cell.angle_alpha   90.00
_cell.angle_beta   90.00
_cell.angle_gamma   90.00
#
_symmetry.space_group_name_H-M   'P 1'
#
loop_
_entity.id
_entity.type
_entity.pdbx_description
1 polymer ?
#
loop_
_entity_poly.entity_id
_entity_poly.type
_entity_poly.pdbx_seq_one_letter_code
_entity_poly.pdbx_strand_id
1 'polypeptide(L)'
;MEKESCRNCRNIDFNRKEVLEGRLAGKYRYGCKYCKSGYICGVLSHDEKLEMMVCQGYSGNRQQADDMDSIAQSYEERLQELYDRWNLWRQTGTLEAELSDGIYLNNLRKGIGAFLRQIEKVLPEEHYPECYYSPLPPVMDESYMANEVEIKEAAGKALDAYRKNHDYQWLQEHFCELQNDDRETGEAYRLFCHEEVLEQAIRDGDLLKMKRESCQEGLAVALALCRKRMEKKLRSGKRKRGKSGEKAQITGQLDIAELKVS
;
A
#
# COMPACT_ATOMS: atom_id res chain seq x y z
N MET A 1 17.14 12.85 39.68
CA MET A 1 17.34 11.42 39.37
C MET A 1 17.65 10.67 40.66
N GLU A 2 16.88 9.62 40.96
CA GLU A 2 17.22 8.72 42.06
C GLU A 2 18.49 7.93 41.73
N LYS A 3 19.37 7.72 42.73
CA LYS A 3 20.60 6.95 42.57
C LYS A 3 20.28 5.48 42.30
N GLU A 4 20.93 4.88 41.30
CA GLU A 4 20.81 3.44 41.03
C GLU A 4 21.22 2.67 42.28
N SER A 5 20.34 1.79 42.77
CA SER A 5 20.62 0.98 43.95
C SER A 5 19.76 -0.26 44.03
N CYS A 6 20.17 -1.25 44.80
CA CYS A 6 19.37 -2.43 45.11
C CYS A 6 18.03 -2.04 45.77
N ARG A 7 17.94 -0.85 46.39
CA ARG A 7 16.70 -0.32 46.96
C ARG A 7 15.62 -0.08 45.91
N ASN A 8 15.98 0.41 44.72
CA ASN A 8 15.03 0.72 43.63
C ASN A 8 15.16 -0.25 42.43
N CYS A 9 15.75 -1.42 42.65
CA CYS A 9 15.92 -2.45 41.63
C CYS A 9 14.68 -3.36 41.55
N ARG A 10 14.11 -3.60 40.36
CA ARG A 10 12.95 -4.51 40.19
C ARG A 10 13.25 -5.97 40.54
N ASN A 11 14.52 -6.34 40.62
CA ASN A 11 14.94 -7.70 40.98
C ASN A 11 14.94 -7.98 42.48
N ILE A 12 14.86 -6.95 43.34
CA ILE A 12 14.80 -7.16 44.79
C ILE A 12 13.42 -7.68 45.21
N ASP A 13 13.41 -8.62 46.15
CA ASP A 13 12.20 -9.14 46.77
C ASP A 13 12.22 -8.85 48.26
N PHE A 14 11.51 -7.80 48.66
CA PHE A 14 11.41 -7.39 50.07
C PHE A 14 10.61 -8.37 50.93
N ASN A 15 9.78 -9.23 50.33
CA ASN A 15 9.02 -10.25 51.06
C ASN A 15 9.92 -11.44 51.45
N ARG A 16 11.05 -11.59 50.76
CA ARG A 16 12.02 -12.66 51.02
C ARG A 16 13.21 -12.12 51.82
N LYS A 17 13.08 -12.09 53.14
CA LYS A 17 14.14 -11.64 54.06
C LYS A 17 14.72 -12.82 54.83
N GLU A 18 16.03 -13.00 54.74
CA GLU A 18 16.77 -14.03 55.49
C GLU A 18 17.63 -13.36 56.56
N VAL A 19 17.37 -13.70 57.82
CA VAL A 19 18.20 -13.29 58.96
C VAL A 19 19.31 -14.31 59.14
N LEU A 20 20.54 -13.83 59.30
CA LEU A 20 21.73 -14.68 59.38
C LEU A 20 22.07 -15.00 60.84
N GLU A 21 22.61 -16.20 61.04
CA GLU A 21 23.00 -16.70 62.36
C GLU A 21 24.54 -16.71 62.55
N GLY A 22 24.98 -17.04 63.77
CA GLY A 22 26.41 -17.17 64.11
C GLY A 22 27.17 -15.84 64.09
N ARG A 23 28.32 -15.79 63.40
CA ARG A 23 29.20 -14.58 63.35
C ARG A 23 28.55 -13.36 62.70
N LEU A 24 27.41 -13.54 62.01
CA LEU A 24 26.64 -12.49 61.35
C LEU A 24 25.26 -12.29 62.00
N ALA A 25 25.06 -12.79 63.23
CA ALA A 25 23.84 -12.61 63.99
C ALA A 25 23.42 -11.13 64.06
N GLY A 26 22.13 -10.87 63.77
CA GLY A 26 21.57 -9.52 63.70
C GLY A 26 21.71 -8.85 62.33
N LYS A 27 22.37 -9.48 61.35
CA LYS A 27 22.39 -9.04 59.95
C LYS A 27 21.42 -9.86 59.11
N TYR A 28 21.01 -9.33 57.98
CA TYR A 28 20.06 -9.98 57.08
C TYR A 28 20.36 -9.67 55.61
N ARG A 29 19.68 -10.36 54.69
CA ARG A 29 19.72 -10.06 53.25
C ARG A 29 18.34 -10.27 52.62
N TYR A 30 18.05 -9.51 51.58
CA TYR A 30 16.81 -9.65 50.81
C TYR A 30 17.00 -10.57 49.61
N GLY A 31 15.90 -11.15 49.15
CA GLY A 31 15.82 -11.96 47.95
C GLY A 31 16.21 -11.13 46.72
N CYS A 32 16.85 -11.77 45.75
CA CYS A 32 17.17 -11.17 44.47
C CYS A 32 16.94 -12.19 43.36
N LYS A 33 16.09 -11.85 42.39
CA LYS A 33 15.75 -12.71 41.24
C LYS A 33 16.90 -12.88 40.25
N TYR A 34 17.83 -11.92 40.22
CA TYR A 34 18.98 -11.94 39.32
C TYR A 34 20.16 -12.76 39.88
N CYS A 35 20.39 -12.71 41.19
CA CYS A 35 21.51 -13.40 41.81
C CYS A 35 21.25 -14.91 41.85
N LYS A 36 22.22 -15.72 41.40
CA LYS A 36 22.12 -17.20 41.41
C LYS A 36 21.87 -17.79 42.80
N SER A 37 22.33 -17.12 43.86
CA SER A 37 22.06 -17.49 45.25
C SER A 37 20.61 -17.28 45.69
N GLY A 38 19.80 -16.57 44.90
CA GLY A 38 18.45 -16.14 45.24
C GLY A 38 18.38 -14.95 46.21
N TYR A 39 19.53 -14.39 46.61
CA TYR A 39 19.64 -13.25 47.53
C TYR A 39 20.62 -12.20 47.01
N ILE A 40 20.48 -10.95 47.46
CA ILE A 40 21.41 -9.86 47.12
C ILE A 40 22.86 -10.20 47.48
N CYS A 41 23.81 -9.67 46.71
CA CYS A 41 25.24 -9.78 46.99
C CYS A 41 25.64 -8.87 48.15
N GLY A 42 25.50 -9.33 49.39
CA GLY A 42 25.86 -8.59 50.59
C GLY A 42 24.99 -8.93 51.80
N VAL A 43 25.33 -8.32 52.94
CA VAL A 43 24.56 -8.43 54.18
C VAL A 43 24.29 -7.05 54.75
N LEU A 44 23.07 -6.84 55.19
CA LEU A 44 22.51 -5.59 55.70
C LEU A 44 22.48 -5.63 57.22
N SER A 45 22.77 -4.48 57.83
CA SER A 45 22.42 -4.21 59.23
C SER A 45 21.17 -3.35 59.34
N HIS A 46 20.92 -2.49 58.34
CA HIS A 46 19.78 -1.59 58.23
C HIS A 46 19.44 -1.42 56.74
N ASP A 47 18.19 -1.11 56.41
CA ASP A 47 17.70 -1.04 55.03
C ASP A 47 18.34 0.09 54.22
N GLU A 48 18.77 1.18 54.87
CA GLU A 48 19.46 2.31 54.23
C GLU A 48 20.70 1.88 53.45
N LYS A 49 21.38 0.80 53.87
CA LYS A 49 22.55 0.27 53.15
C LYS A 49 22.21 -0.24 51.75
N LEU A 50 20.94 -0.52 51.45
CA LEU A 50 20.50 -0.86 50.10
C LEU A 50 20.75 0.26 49.09
N GLU A 51 20.73 1.53 49.52
CA GLU A 51 20.99 2.71 48.67
C GLU A 51 22.45 2.78 48.17
N MET A 52 23.37 2.09 48.86
CA MET A 52 24.79 2.07 48.53
C MET A 52 25.20 0.82 47.74
N MET A 53 24.30 -0.16 47.58
CA MET A 53 24.58 -1.38 46.85
C MET A 53 23.95 -1.32 45.47
N VAL A 54 24.64 -1.80 44.44
CA VAL A 54 24.10 -1.98 43.09
C VAL A 54 24.49 -3.38 42.63
N CYS A 55 23.53 -4.17 42.17
CA CYS A 55 23.82 -5.49 41.61
C CYS A 55 24.15 -5.38 40.11
N GLN A 56 24.92 -6.33 39.58
CA GLN A 56 25.29 -6.35 38.15
C GLN A 56 24.07 -6.51 37.22
N GLY A 57 22.96 -7.03 37.74
CA GLY A 57 21.69 -7.09 37.04
C GLY A 57 20.70 -6.05 37.54
N TYR A 58 21.16 -4.84 37.82
CA TYR A 58 20.25 -3.76 38.17
C TYR A 58 19.26 -3.53 37.02
N SER A 59 17.96 -3.63 37.31
CA SER A 59 16.88 -3.28 36.38
C SER A 59 15.88 -2.37 37.11
N GLY A 60 16.20 -1.08 37.14
CA GLY A 60 15.35 -0.04 37.74
C GLY A 60 14.94 1.02 36.71
N ASN A 61 14.79 2.26 37.14
CA ASN A 61 14.30 3.38 36.32
C ASN A 61 15.05 3.59 35.00
N ARG A 62 16.33 3.19 34.93
CA ARG A 62 17.12 3.27 33.70
C ARG A 62 16.57 2.42 32.56
N GLN A 63 16.15 1.17 32.82
CA GLN A 63 15.56 0.33 31.77
C GLN A 63 14.22 0.91 31.30
N GLN A 64 13.43 1.52 32.19
CA GLN A 64 12.19 2.20 31.79
C GLN A 64 12.46 3.43 30.93
N ALA A 65 13.47 4.23 31.28
CA ALA A 65 13.88 5.38 30.48
C ALA A 65 14.41 4.93 29.11
N ASP A 66 15.27 3.92 29.05
CA ASP A 66 15.79 3.35 27.80
C ASP A 66 14.66 2.76 26.92
N ASP A 67 13.68 2.09 27.52
CA ASP A 67 12.50 1.56 26.82
C ASP A 67 11.62 2.72 26.28
N MET A 68 11.45 3.80 27.06
CA MET A 68 10.70 5.00 26.63
C MET A 68 11.39 5.77 25.52
N ASP A 69 12.72 5.94 25.60
CA ASP A 69 13.52 6.59 24.56
C ASP A 69 13.48 5.77 23.26
N SER A 70 13.50 4.44 23.35
CA SER A 70 13.33 3.57 22.18
C SER A 70 11.94 3.70 21.55
N ILE A 71 10.88 3.79 22.35
CA ILE A 71 9.51 4.03 21.86
C ILE A 71 9.41 5.42 21.22
N ALA A 72 9.96 6.45 21.87
CA ALA A 72 9.99 7.81 21.38
C ALA A 72 10.69 7.91 20.02
N GLN A 73 11.84 7.25 19.86
CA GLN A 73 12.56 7.19 18.59
C GLN A 73 11.74 6.50 17.48
N SER A 74 11.08 5.37 17.78
CA SER A 74 10.22 4.71 16.81
C SER A 74 9.03 5.58 16.38
N TYR A 75 8.47 6.35 17.32
CA TYR A 75 7.41 7.30 17.03
C TYR A 75 7.91 8.50 16.24
N GLU A 76 9.11 8.99 16.51
CA GLU A 76 9.77 10.04 15.73
C GLU A 76 9.94 9.64 14.27
N GLU A 77 10.58 8.50 14.02
CA GLU A 77 10.80 7.98 12.66
C GLU A 77 9.47 7.87 11.91
N ARG A 78 8.45 7.29 12.56
CA ARG A 78 7.14 7.11 11.94
C ARG A 78 6.41 8.41 11.67
N LEU A 79 6.48 9.37 12.59
CA LEU A 79 5.84 10.67 12.43
C LEU A 79 6.54 11.48 11.33
N GLN A 80 7.87 11.43 11.27
CA GLN A 80 8.66 12.05 10.22
C GLN A 80 8.31 11.47 8.84
N GLU A 81 8.21 10.15 8.70
CA GLU A 81 7.76 9.50 7.46
C GLU A 81 6.39 10.02 6.99
N LEU A 82 5.45 10.25 7.91
CA LEU A 82 4.13 10.75 7.57
C LEU A 82 4.19 12.20 7.07
N TYR A 83 4.98 13.05 7.72
CA TYR A 83 5.20 14.43 7.29
C TYR A 83 5.92 14.51 5.95
N ASP A 84 6.99 13.73 5.78
CA ASP A 84 7.76 13.68 4.53
C ASP A 84 6.88 13.21 3.37
N ARG A 85 6.06 12.18 3.60
CA ARG A 85 5.12 11.71 2.59
C ARG A 85 4.06 12.75 2.25
N TRP A 86 3.52 13.46 3.24
CA TRP A 86 2.57 14.54 3.00
C TRP A 86 3.22 15.68 2.18
N ASN A 87 4.44 16.08 2.54
CA ASN A 87 5.20 17.11 1.82
C ASN A 87 5.54 16.70 0.39
N LEU A 88 5.95 15.45 0.20
CA LEU A 88 6.22 14.88 -1.11
C LEU A 88 4.96 14.89 -1.98
N TRP A 89 3.87 14.31 -1.50
CA TRP A 89 2.62 14.22 -2.27
C TRP A 89 1.99 15.58 -2.53
N ARG A 90 2.19 16.56 -1.66
CA ARG A 90 1.78 17.94 -1.92
C ARG A 90 2.54 18.53 -3.11
N GLN A 91 3.78 18.13 -3.35
CA GLN A 91 4.56 18.64 -4.47
C GLN A 91 4.33 17.82 -5.72
N THR A 92 4.38 16.50 -5.62
CA THR A 92 4.43 15.60 -6.78
C THR A 92 3.09 14.93 -7.11
N GLY A 93 2.12 15.02 -6.21
CA GLY A 93 0.90 14.22 -6.24
C GLY A 93 1.13 12.79 -5.76
N THR A 94 0.02 12.08 -5.56
CA THR A 94 0.04 10.65 -5.23
C THR A 94 0.36 9.82 -6.47
N LEU A 95 0.83 8.60 -6.30
CA LEU A 95 0.95 7.67 -7.44
C LEU A 95 -0.42 7.11 -7.83
N GLU A 96 -1.31 6.93 -6.85
CA GLU A 96 -2.67 6.45 -7.07
C GLU A 96 -3.54 7.52 -7.78
N ALA A 97 -4.47 7.06 -8.61
CA ALA A 97 -5.39 7.91 -9.38
C ALA A 97 -6.87 7.54 -9.13
N GLU A 98 -7.18 6.92 -7.99
CA GLU A 98 -8.56 6.59 -7.59
C GLU A 98 -9.31 7.83 -7.09
N LEU A 99 -8.61 8.70 -6.39
CA LEU A 99 -9.11 9.95 -5.82
C LEU A 99 -8.14 11.09 -6.12
N SER A 100 -8.60 12.32 -5.91
CA SER A 100 -7.76 13.52 -5.98
C SER A 100 -6.62 13.49 -4.96
N ASP A 101 -5.52 14.19 -5.25
CA ASP A 101 -4.41 14.34 -4.30
C ASP A 101 -4.84 15.03 -2.99
N GLY A 102 -5.79 15.97 -3.07
CA GLY A 102 -6.37 16.67 -1.92
C GLY A 102 -6.99 15.74 -0.87
N ILE A 103 -7.82 14.77 -1.32
CA ILE A 103 -8.40 13.76 -0.44
C ILE A 103 -7.32 12.90 0.23
N TYR A 104 -6.31 12.45 -0.51
CA TYR A 104 -5.20 11.67 0.05
C TYR A 104 -4.40 12.45 1.08
N LEU A 105 -4.08 13.71 0.80
CA LEU A 105 -3.39 14.61 1.73
C LEU A 105 -4.21 14.84 3.01
N ASN A 106 -5.52 14.99 2.90
CA ASN A 106 -6.42 15.13 4.04
C ASN A 106 -6.51 13.84 4.87
N ASN A 107 -6.46 12.67 4.24
CA ASN A 107 -6.39 11.38 4.94
C ASN A 107 -5.06 11.22 5.69
N LEU A 108 -3.93 11.59 5.08
CA LEU A 108 -2.63 11.64 5.76
C LEU A 108 -2.66 12.60 6.94
N ARG A 109 -3.21 13.81 6.77
CA ARG A 109 -3.38 14.79 7.87
C ARG A 109 -4.16 14.18 9.03
N LYS A 110 -5.29 13.49 8.76
CA LYS A 110 -6.07 12.78 9.79
C LYS A 110 -5.23 11.71 10.49
N GLY A 111 -4.42 10.96 9.74
CA GLY A 111 -3.48 9.96 10.25
C GLY A 111 -2.42 10.58 11.18
N ILE A 112 -1.77 11.67 10.76
CA ILE A 112 -0.82 12.42 11.58
C ILE A 112 -1.49 12.88 12.88
N GLY A 113 -2.67 13.49 12.80
CA GLY A 113 -3.39 13.95 14.00
C GLY A 113 -3.80 12.80 14.94
N ALA A 114 -4.12 11.62 14.40
CA ALA A 114 -4.38 10.44 15.22
C ALA A 114 -3.10 9.90 15.89
N PHE A 115 -1.97 9.97 15.18
CA PHE A 115 -0.67 9.55 15.69
C PHE A 115 -0.15 10.46 16.80
N LEU A 116 -0.32 11.79 16.68
CA LEU A 116 -0.02 12.74 17.76
C LEU A 116 -0.79 12.40 19.05
N ARG A 117 -2.10 12.11 18.94
CA ARG A 117 -2.92 11.65 20.08
C ARG A 117 -2.49 10.29 20.64
N GLN A 118 -1.78 9.47 19.85
CA GLN A 118 -1.22 8.20 20.32
C GLN A 118 0.07 8.45 21.11
N ILE A 119 0.93 9.36 20.65
CA ILE A 119 2.11 9.81 21.40
C ILE A 119 1.68 10.32 22.78
N GLU A 120 0.67 11.17 22.84
CA GLU A 120 0.13 11.74 24.09
C GLU A 120 -0.37 10.69 25.10
N LYS A 121 -0.78 9.50 24.63
CA LYS A 121 -1.30 8.42 25.48
C LYS A 121 -0.21 7.49 26.00
N VAL A 122 0.89 7.37 25.28
CA VAL A 122 1.92 6.34 25.53
C VAL A 122 3.14 6.95 26.20
N LEU A 123 3.53 8.15 25.80
CA LEU A 123 4.72 8.84 26.29
C LEU A 123 4.32 9.97 27.25
N PRO A 124 5.12 10.24 28.29
CA PRO A 124 5.05 11.50 29.01
C PRO A 124 5.61 12.64 28.13
N GLU A 125 5.19 13.87 28.39
CA GLU A 125 5.54 15.07 27.60
C GLU A 125 7.06 15.30 27.47
N GLU A 126 7.82 14.94 28.52
CA GLU A 126 9.28 15.03 28.54
C GLU A 126 9.99 14.12 27.51
N HIS A 127 9.30 13.09 27.02
CA HIS A 127 9.78 12.15 26.01
C HIS A 127 9.06 12.32 24.66
N TYR A 128 8.34 13.42 24.43
CA TYR A 128 7.75 13.68 23.11
C TYR A 128 8.85 13.90 22.06
N PRO A 129 8.77 13.25 20.89
CA PRO A 129 9.77 13.41 19.84
C PRO A 129 9.74 14.83 19.26
N GLU A 130 10.85 15.32 18.70
CA GLU A 130 10.96 16.72 18.25
C GLU A 130 9.93 17.05 17.16
N CYS A 131 9.69 16.12 16.24
CA CYS A 131 8.67 16.26 15.19
C CYS A 131 7.23 16.35 15.70
N TYR A 132 6.93 16.02 16.98
CA TYR A 132 5.61 16.23 17.59
C TYR A 132 5.21 17.70 17.57
N TYR A 133 6.17 18.61 17.78
CA TYR A 133 5.93 20.05 17.82
C TYR A 133 5.77 20.68 16.42
N SER A 134 5.95 19.89 15.36
CA SER A 134 5.66 20.36 14.01
C SER A 134 4.16 20.61 13.83
N PRO A 135 3.77 21.71 13.16
CA PRO A 135 2.37 22.04 12.97
C PRO A 135 1.69 20.99 12.08
N LEU A 136 0.46 20.64 12.42
CA LEU A 136 -0.33 19.71 11.64
C LEU A 136 -0.57 20.28 10.22
N PRO A 137 -0.30 19.53 9.13
CA PRO A 137 -0.29 20.09 7.77
C PRO A 137 -1.65 20.63 7.34
N PRO A 138 -1.79 21.75 6.62
CA PRO A 138 -3.08 22.38 6.33
C PRO A 138 -4.09 21.42 5.66
N VAL A 139 -5.39 21.71 5.84
CA VAL A 139 -6.46 21.03 5.10
C VAL A 139 -6.37 21.48 3.65
N MET A 140 -6.35 20.51 2.73
CA MET A 140 -6.31 20.74 1.29
C MET A 140 -7.71 20.73 0.70
N ASP A 141 -7.91 21.46 -0.39
CA ASP A 141 -9.14 21.38 -1.19
C ASP A 141 -9.34 19.94 -1.69
N GLU A 142 -10.55 19.40 -1.63
CA GLU A 142 -10.82 18.02 -2.06
C GLU A 142 -10.65 17.83 -3.57
N SER A 143 -10.69 18.87 -4.37
CA SER A 143 -10.39 18.81 -5.82
C SER A 143 -8.92 19.06 -6.14
N TYR A 144 -8.08 19.32 -5.13
CA TYR A 144 -6.66 19.60 -5.33
C TYR A 144 -5.94 18.45 -6.04
N MET A 145 -5.21 18.82 -7.08
CA MET A 145 -4.31 17.94 -7.84
C MET A 145 -2.95 18.63 -7.92
N ALA A 146 -1.90 17.92 -7.51
CA ALA A 146 -0.53 18.36 -7.70
C ALA A 146 -0.08 18.02 -9.13
N ASN A 147 1.01 18.64 -9.59
CA ASN A 147 1.60 18.39 -10.91
C ASN A 147 0.60 18.51 -12.08
N GLU A 148 -0.25 19.54 -12.04
CA GLU A 148 -1.28 19.78 -13.06
C GLU A 148 -0.69 19.82 -14.48
N VAL A 149 0.47 20.47 -14.64
CA VAL A 149 1.15 20.62 -15.94
C VAL A 149 1.61 19.26 -16.45
N GLU A 150 2.28 18.48 -15.61
CA GLU A 150 2.79 17.15 -15.95
C GLU A 150 1.64 16.17 -16.24
N ILE A 151 0.52 16.26 -15.52
CA ILE A 151 -0.68 15.46 -15.78
C ILE A 151 -1.23 15.78 -17.18
N LYS A 152 -1.38 17.06 -17.51
CA LYS A 152 -1.86 17.50 -18.83
C LYS A 152 -0.93 17.05 -19.95
N GLU A 153 0.38 17.19 -19.77
CA GLU A 153 1.37 16.73 -20.74
C GLU A 153 1.35 15.21 -20.92
N ALA A 154 1.26 14.45 -19.82
CA ALA A 154 1.18 13.00 -19.86
C ALA A 154 -0.09 12.53 -20.58
N ALA A 155 -1.23 13.18 -20.32
CA ALA A 155 -2.49 12.90 -20.99
C ALA A 155 -2.43 13.17 -22.49
N GLY A 156 -1.86 14.30 -22.91
CA GLY A 156 -1.64 14.60 -24.32
C GLY A 156 -0.75 13.56 -25.00
N LYS A 157 0.37 13.20 -24.37
CA LYS A 157 1.30 12.18 -24.87
C LYS A 157 0.63 10.80 -24.98
N ALA A 158 -0.16 10.41 -23.98
CA ALA A 158 -0.88 9.14 -23.97
C ALA A 158 -1.93 9.08 -25.08
N LEU A 159 -2.72 10.14 -25.25
CA LEU A 159 -3.73 10.23 -26.31
C LEU A 159 -3.09 10.15 -27.71
N ASP A 160 -1.99 10.88 -27.91
CA ASP A 160 -1.21 10.85 -29.16
C ASP A 160 -0.64 9.46 -29.44
N ALA A 161 -0.06 8.81 -28.43
CA ALA A 161 0.49 7.46 -28.54
C ALA A 161 -0.60 6.44 -28.88
N TYR A 162 -1.79 6.61 -28.30
CA TYR A 162 -2.95 5.77 -28.57
C TYR A 162 -3.39 5.90 -30.03
N ARG A 163 -3.57 7.13 -30.53
CA ARG A 163 -3.97 7.42 -31.93
C ARG A 163 -2.94 6.96 -32.96
N LYS A 164 -1.65 7.00 -32.62
CA LYS A 164 -0.55 6.56 -33.49
C LYS A 164 -0.31 5.04 -33.44
N ASN A 165 -0.99 4.31 -32.56
CA ASN A 165 -0.79 2.88 -32.42
C ASN A 165 -1.32 2.12 -33.66
N HIS A 166 -0.46 1.31 -34.28
CA HIS A 166 -0.83 0.56 -35.49
C HIS A 166 -1.96 -0.46 -35.29
N ASP A 167 -2.01 -1.10 -34.12
CA ASP A 167 -3.08 -2.06 -33.81
C ASP A 167 -4.39 -1.33 -33.59
N TYR A 168 -4.34 -0.14 -32.99
CA TYR A 168 -5.50 0.73 -32.83
C TYR A 168 -6.09 1.19 -34.17
N GLN A 169 -5.24 1.73 -35.05
CA GLN A 169 -5.65 2.16 -36.40
C GLN A 169 -6.26 1.01 -37.20
N TRP A 170 -5.62 -0.16 -37.14
CA TRP A 170 -6.14 -1.37 -37.79
C TRP A 170 -7.53 -1.75 -37.26
N LEU A 171 -7.71 -1.71 -35.93
CA LEU A 171 -8.99 -2.00 -35.29
C LEU A 171 -10.07 -1.01 -35.74
N GLN A 172 -9.77 0.30 -35.81
CA GLN A 172 -10.72 1.31 -36.29
C GLN A 172 -11.19 1.05 -37.73
N GLU A 173 -10.26 0.74 -38.65
CA GLU A 173 -10.56 0.48 -40.05
C GLU A 173 -11.48 -0.74 -40.24
N HIS A 174 -11.24 -1.81 -39.46
CA HIS A 174 -11.92 -3.09 -39.63
C HIS A 174 -13.13 -3.28 -38.69
N PHE A 175 -13.40 -2.32 -37.81
CA PHE A 175 -14.49 -2.41 -36.82
C PHE A 175 -15.86 -2.47 -37.49
N CYS A 176 -16.10 -1.62 -38.50
CA CYS A 176 -17.38 -1.57 -39.21
C CYS A 176 -17.72 -2.87 -39.95
N GLU A 177 -16.72 -3.59 -40.45
CA GLU A 177 -16.90 -4.86 -41.15
C GLU A 177 -17.28 -6.03 -40.22
N LEU A 178 -17.12 -5.84 -38.91
CA LEU A 178 -17.15 -6.88 -37.90
C LEU A 178 -18.24 -6.69 -36.85
N GLN A 179 -19.15 -5.73 -37.05
CA GLN A 179 -20.29 -5.39 -36.17
C GLN A 179 -21.29 -6.55 -36.00
N ASN A 180 -20.82 -7.61 -35.36
CA ASN A 180 -21.62 -8.64 -34.73
C ASN A 180 -21.55 -8.40 -33.22
N ASP A 181 -22.65 -8.67 -32.53
CA ASP A 181 -22.72 -8.61 -31.07
C ASP A 181 -21.98 -9.81 -30.46
N ASP A 182 -20.65 -9.72 -30.44
CA ASP A 182 -19.78 -10.70 -29.81
C ASP A 182 -18.71 -10.06 -28.95
N ARG A 183 -18.08 -10.92 -28.14
CA ARG A 183 -17.11 -10.55 -27.12
C ARG A 183 -15.94 -9.76 -27.71
N GLU A 184 -15.45 -10.12 -28.90
CA GLU A 184 -14.32 -9.47 -29.54
C GLU A 184 -14.68 -8.04 -29.98
N THR A 185 -15.87 -7.83 -30.54
CA THR A 185 -16.38 -6.49 -30.87
C THR A 185 -16.56 -5.65 -29.60
N GLY A 186 -17.09 -6.24 -28.52
CA GLY A 186 -17.21 -5.57 -27.22
C GLY A 186 -15.86 -5.23 -26.56
N GLU A 187 -14.85 -6.09 -26.71
CA GLU A 187 -13.47 -5.81 -26.29
C GLU A 187 -12.86 -4.64 -27.07
N ALA A 188 -13.04 -4.58 -28.39
CA ALA A 188 -12.58 -3.46 -29.21
C ALA A 188 -13.30 -2.15 -28.85
N TYR A 189 -14.62 -2.19 -28.63
CA TYR A 189 -15.39 -1.02 -28.23
C TYR A 189 -14.92 -0.44 -26.89
N ARG A 190 -14.64 -1.29 -25.90
CA ARG A 190 -14.06 -0.84 -24.62
C ARG A 190 -12.71 -0.15 -24.81
N LEU A 191 -11.89 -0.63 -25.74
CA LEU A 191 -10.63 0.03 -26.07
C LEU A 191 -10.88 1.41 -26.71
N PHE A 192 -11.84 1.54 -27.65
CA PHE A 192 -12.20 2.86 -28.22
C PHE A 192 -12.67 3.85 -27.16
N CYS A 193 -13.43 3.39 -26.15
CA CYS A 193 -13.89 4.24 -25.05
C CYS A 193 -12.73 4.91 -24.29
N HIS A 194 -11.55 4.30 -24.22
CA HIS A 194 -10.40 4.92 -23.54
C HIS A 194 -9.92 6.19 -24.24
N GLU A 195 -9.93 6.23 -25.58
CA GLU A 195 -9.63 7.46 -26.32
C GLU A 195 -10.65 8.55 -26.00
N GLU A 196 -11.93 8.20 -26.08
CA GLU A 196 -13.03 9.13 -25.88
C GLU A 196 -13.03 9.72 -24.47
N VAL A 197 -12.81 8.88 -23.45
CA VAL A 197 -12.73 9.31 -22.05
C VAL A 197 -11.52 10.21 -21.82
N LEU A 198 -10.34 9.85 -22.34
CA LEU A 198 -9.13 10.66 -22.18
C LEU A 198 -9.25 12.00 -22.91
N GLU A 199 -9.79 12.01 -24.13
CA GLU A 199 -10.04 13.24 -24.89
C GLU A 199 -11.06 14.13 -24.18
N GLN A 200 -12.15 13.55 -23.66
CA GLN A 200 -13.14 14.28 -22.90
C GLN A 200 -12.56 14.86 -21.61
N ALA A 201 -11.73 14.08 -20.89
CA ALA A 201 -11.05 14.56 -19.69
C ALA A 201 -10.17 15.78 -20.00
N ILE A 202 -9.39 15.73 -21.08
CA ILE A 202 -8.57 16.86 -21.56
C ILE A 202 -9.44 18.09 -21.87
N ARG A 203 -10.57 17.90 -22.58
CA ARG A 203 -11.51 18.99 -22.90
C ARG A 203 -12.11 19.63 -21.66
N ASP A 204 -12.52 18.82 -20.69
CA ASP A 204 -13.18 19.27 -19.46
C ASP A 204 -12.18 19.80 -18.41
N GLY A 205 -10.88 19.61 -18.63
CA GLY A 205 -9.86 19.93 -17.63
C GLY A 205 -9.89 18.99 -16.41
N ASP A 206 -10.46 17.78 -16.55
CA ASP A 206 -10.57 16.79 -15.47
C ASP A 206 -9.23 16.09 -15.22
N LEU A 207 -8.43 16.70 -14.34
CA LEU A 207 -7.07 16.24 -14.02
C LEU A 207 -7.03 14.84 -13.42
N LEU A 208 -8.03 14.46 -12.62
CA LEU A 208 -8.08 13.12 -12.02
C LEU A 208 -8.30 12.05 -13.10
N LYS A 209 -9.25 12.28 -14.01
CA LYS A 209 -9.46 11.36 -15.15
C LYS A 209 -8.26 11.33 -16.07
N MET A 210 -7.63 12.47 -16.36
CA MET A 210 -6.39 12.53 -17.15
C MET A 210 -5.31 11.65 -16.53
N LYS A 211 -5.03 11.81 -15.23
CA LYS A 211 -4.03 11.00 -14.51
C LYS A 211 -4.36 9.51 -14.57
N ARG A 212 -5.63 9.14 -14.38
CA ARG A 212 -6.09 7.74 -14.40
C ARG A 212 -5.93 7.08 -15.77
N GLU A 213 -6.45 7.72 -16.82
CA GLU A 213 -6.45 7.14 -18.17
C GLU A 213 -5.05 7.18 -18.81
N SER A 214 -4.17 8.10 -18.40
CA SER A 214 -2.78 8.15 -18.88
C SER A 214 -1.91 7.00 -18.37
N CYS A 215 -2.24 6.42 -17.22
CA CYS A 215 -1.44 5.41 -16.54
C CYS A 215 -1.86 3.96 -16.85
N GLN A 216 -2.55 3.70 -17.97
CA GLN A 216 -3.03 2.36 -18.29
C GLN A 216 -1.90 1.42 -18.75
N GLU A 217 -1.28 0.78 -17.77
CA GLU A 217 -0.36 -0.33 -18.00
C GLU A 217 -1.03 -1.44 -18.82
N GLY A 218 -0.34 -1.88 -19.87
CA GLY A 218 -0.80 -3.00 -20.70
C GLY A 218 -1.81 -2.64 -21.80
N LEU A 219 -2.20 -1.36 -21.97
CA LEU A 219 -3.11 -0.95 -23.05
C LEU A 219 -2.62 -1.37 -24.44
N ALA A 220 -1.32 -1.19 -24.73
CA ALA A 220 -0.71 -1.63 -25.99
C ALA A 220 -0.81 -3.16 -26.18
N VAL A 221 -0.65 -3.93 -25.11
CA VAL A 221 -0.79 -5.40 -25.15
C VAL A 221 -2.24 -5.79 -25.39
N ALA A 222 -3.18 -5.09 -24.74
CA ALA A 222 -4.61 -5.30 -24.93
C ALA A 222 -5.04 -5.04 -26.39
N LEU A 223 -4.56 -3.96 -27.00
CA LEU A 223 -4.76 -3.64 -28.42
C LEU A 223 -4.22 -4.76 -29.33
N ALA A 224 -2.97 -5.18 -29.12
CA ALA A 224 -2.34 -6.24 -29.92
C ALA A 224 -3.09 -7.58 -29.81
N LEU A 225 -3.55 -7.95 -28.62
CA LEU A 225 -4.33 -9.15 -28.39
C LEU A 225 -5.71 -9.06 -29.04
N CYS A 226 -6.37 -7.91 -28.94
CA CYS A 226 -7.67 -7.66 -29.57
C CYS A 226 -7.57 -7.80 -31.08
N ARG A 227 -6.58 -7.14 -31.71
CA ARG A 227 -6.28 -7.28 -33.14
C ARG A 227 -6.10 -8.72 -33.56
N LYS A 228 -5.23 -9.49 -32.86
CA LYS A 228 -4.98 -10.90 -33.21
C LYS A 228 -6.26 -11.75 -33.21
N ARG A 229 -7.17 -11.50 -32.26
CA ARG A 229 -8.46 -12.20 -32.19
C ARG A 229 -9.37 -11.81 -33.35
N MET A 230 -9.46 -10.52 -33.66
CA MET A 230 -10.24 -9.96 -34.77
C MET A 230 -9.75 -10.46 -36.14
N GLU A 231 -8.44 -10.50 -36.37
CA GLU A 231 -7.85 -11.06 -37.60
C GLU A 231 -8.20 -12.55 -37.79
N LYS A 232 -8.14 -13.34 -36.71
CA LYS A 232 -8.51 -14.76 -36.74
C LYS A 232 -9.99 -14.93 -37.12
N LYS A 233 -10.86 -14.07 -36.58
CA LYS A 233 -12.30 -14.04 -36.89
C LYS A 233 -12.52 -13.75 -38.38
N LEU A 234 -11.92 -12.69 -38.93
CA LEU A 234 -11.98 -12.36 -40.37
C LEU A 234 -11.55 -13.53 -41.26
N ARG A 235 -10.43 -14.19 -40.93
CA ARG A 235 -9.92 -15.35 -41.69
C ARG A 235 -10.88 -16.53 -41.64
N SER A 236 -11.49 -16.81 -40.49
CA SER A 236 -12.44 -17.92 -40.32
C SER A 236 -13.78 -17.67 -41.01
N GLY A 237 -14.28 -16.42 -41.01
CA GLY A 237 -15.48 -16.01 -41.73
C GLY A 237 -15.32 -16.14 -43.24
N LYS A 238 -14.17 -15.73 -43.80
CA LYS A 238 -13.85 -15.91 -45.23
C LYS A 238 -13.81 -17.39 -45.63
N ARG A 239 -13.24 -18.27 -44.78
CA ARG A 239 -13.24 -19.73 -45.03
C ARG A 239 -14.63 -20.36 -45.02
N LYS A 240 -15.56 -19.90 -44.18
CA LYS A 240 -16.94 -20.39 -44.17
C LYS A 240 -17.72 -19.99 -45.42
N ARG A 241 -17.57 -18.74 -45.90
CA ARG A 241 -18.20 -18.25 -47.14
C ARG A 241 -17.69 -18.98 -48.41
N GLY A 242 -16.42 -19.39 -48.44
CA GLY A 242 -15.87 -20.16 -49.56
C GLY A 242 -16.38 -21.60 -49.67
N LYS A 243 -16.79 -22.24 -48.55
CA LYS A 243 -17.31 -23.62 -48.55
C LYS A 243 -18.78 -23.75 -48.91
N SER A 244 -19.54 -22.66 -48.90
CA SER A 244 -20.97 -22.66 -49.31
C SER A 244 -21.18 -22.48 -50.82
N GLY A 245 -20.11 -22.32 -51.62
CA GLY A 245 -20.18 -22.05 -53.06
C GLY A 245 -20.03 -23.26 -54.00
N GLU A 246 -19.66 -24.45 -53.51
CA GLU A 246 -19.49 -25.65 -54.35
C GLU A 246 -20.36 -26.80 -53.82
N LYS A 247 -21.64 -26.80 -54.20
CA LYS A 247 -22.36 -28.05 -54.42
C LYS A 247 -22.66 -28.15 -55.91
N ALA A 248 -21.65 -28.54 -56.68
CA ALA A 248 -21.84 -29.01 -58.04
C ALA A 248 -22.74 -30.25 -57.99
N GLN A 249 -23.88 -30.14 -58.64
CA GLN A 249 -24.90 -31.16 -58.81
C GLN A 249 -24.30 -32.30 -59.66
N ILE A 250 -24.01 -33.45 -59.04
CA ILE A 250 -23.68 -34.66 -59.79
C ILE A 250 -24.99 -35.21 -60.35
N THR A 251 -25.28 -34.86 -61.60
CA THR A 251 -26.29 -35.49 -62.44
C THR A 251 -25.84 -36.91 -62.79
N GLY A 252 -26.57 -37.91 -62.32
CA GLY A 252 -26.37 -39.29 -62.77
C GLY A 252 -26.73 -40.35 -61.75
N GLN A 253 -28.00 -40.48 -61.39
CA GLN A 253 -28.55 -41.74 -60.89
C GLN A 253 -30.01 -41.84 -61.35
N LEU A 254 -30.24 -42.79 -62.25
CA LEU A 254 -31.56 -43.23 -62.70
C LEU A 254 -32.26 -43.96 -61.53
N ASP A 255 -33.52 -43.63 -61.33
CA ASP A 255 -34.38 -44.17 -60.29
C ASP A 255 -34.82 -45.62 -60.66
N ILE A 256 -34.44 -46.63 -59.87
CA ILE A 256 -34.91 -48.01 -60.01
C ILE A 256 -36.23 -48.16 -59.25
N ALA A 257 -37.27 -47.47 -59.73
CA ALA A 257 -38.62 -47.58 -59.19
C ALA A 257 -39.71 -47.70 -60.26
N GLU A 258 -39.35 -48.05 -61.51
CA GLU A 258 -40.32 -48.45 -62.54
C GLU A 258 -39.94 -49.80 -63.15
N LEU A 259 -40.10 -50.86 -62.35
CA LEU A 259 -40.20 -52.24 -62.85
C LEU A 259 -41.28 -52.98 -62.05
N LYS A 260 -42.55 -52.68 -62.35
CA LYS A 260 -43.67 -53.61 -62.16
C LYS A 260 -44.70 -53.46 -63.29
N VAL A 261 -44.72 -54.49 -64.14
CA VAL A 261 -45.86 -55.10 -64.83
C VAL A 261 -46.48 -54.34 -66.02
N SER A 262 -46.14 -54.80 -67.23
CA SER A 262 -47.00 -55.71 -68.02
C SER A 262 -46.15 -56.54 -68.98
#